data_AF-A0A0Q9YVJ5-F1
#
_entry.id   AF-A0A0Q9YVJ5-F1
#
_cell.length_a   1.000
_cell.length_b   1.000
_cell.length_c   1.000
_cell.angle_alpha   90.00
_cell.angle_beta   90.00
_cell.angle_gamma   90.00
#
_symmetry.space_group_name_H-M   'P 1'
#
loop_
_entity.id
_entity.type
_entity.pdbx_description
1 polymer ?
#
loop_
_entity_poly.entity_id
_entity_poly.type
_entity_poly.pdbx_seq_one_letter_code
_entity_poly.pdbx_strand_id
1 'polypeptide(L)'
;MLETESFNLESAFSALTSSFYSLEKMLLVLSYIIGLFLVLRGLMMYRAFANQTYGSAQRGEIAGPMVFLIVGIMLIYLPSTMNASLQTIFGTSEIGQLSSLASYQSTDSSENWLNLQNIFIKYLKLVGFIAFLRGWIILSKMGHPGAQPGSIGKGITHIFGGVVLINLVDTINILGHTFGIIV
;
A
#
# COMPACT_ATOMS: atom_id res chain seq x y z
N MET A 1 26.95 -17.61 37.42
CA MET A 1 25.88 -16.62 37.65
C MET A 1 25.29 -16.29 36.29
N LEU A 2 24.25 -17.02 35.90
CA LEU A 2 23.51 -16.73 34.67
C LEU A 2 22.43 -15.74 35.10
N GLU A 3 22.70 -14.45 34.92
CA GLU A 3 21.62 -13.46 34.95
C GLU A 3 20.65 -13.87 33.85
N THR A 4 19.48 -14.34 34.28
CA THR A 4 18.32 -14.46 33.41
C THR A 4 18.07 -13.06 32.88
N GLU A 5 18.52 -12.80 31.64
CA GLU A 5 18.08 -11.66 30.84
C GLU A 5 16.55 -11.71 30.85
N SER A 6 15.94 -10.98 31.79
CA SER A 6 14.50 -10.85 31.89
C SER A 6 14.09 -10.25 30.55
N PHE A 7 13.36 -11.03 29.76
CA PHE A 7 12.75 -10.55 28.52
C PHE A 7 11.98 -9.26 28.86
N ASN A 8 12.60 -8.13 28.56
CA ASN A 8 12.06 -6.83 28.91
C ASN A 8 11.14 -6.44 27.76
N LEU A 9 9.83 -6.51 27.98
CA LEU A 9 8.82 -6.23 26.97
C LEU A 9 9.06 -4.88 26.27
N GLU A 10 9.60 -3.92 27.00
CA GLU A 10 9.94 -2.60 26.50
C GLU A 10 11.08 -2.61 25.46
N SER A 11 12.13 -3.42 25.69
CA SER A 11 13.22 -3.57 24.72
C SER A 11 12.75 -4.35 23.49
N ALA A 12 11.89 -5.36 23.67
CA ALA A 12 11.26 -6.09 22.58
C ALA A 12 10.37 -5.17 21.70
N PHE A 13 9.55 -4.30 22.31
CA PHE A 13 8.69 -3.36 21.58
C PHE A 13 9.47 -2.26 20.86
N SER A 14 10.56 -1.78 21.45
CA SER A 14 11.47 -0.84 20.80
C SER A 14 12.15 -1.45 19.57
N ALA A 15 12.68 -2.68 19.70
CA ALA A 15 13.28 -3.44 18.59
C ALA A 15 12.26 -3.76 17.48
N LEU A 16 11.02 -4.04 17.84
CA LEU A 16 9.95 -4.32 16.89
C LEU A 16 9.53 -3.06 16.12
N THR A 17 9.46 -1.91 16.81
CA THR A 17 9.15 -0.62 16.17
C THR A 17 10.23 -0.18 15.18
N SER A 18 11.51 -0.35 15.53
CA SER A 18 12.62 -0.03 14.62
C SER A 18 12.62 -0.96 13.39
N SER A 19 12.26 -2.23 13.57
CA SER A 19 12.12 -3.20 12.48
C SER A 19 11.03 -2.76 11.48
N PHE A 20 9.87 -2.29 11.95
CA PHE A 20 8.81 -1.79 11.07
C PHE A 20 9.24 -0.59 10.23
N TYR A 21 9.96 0.36 10.83
CA TYR A 21 10.48 1.51 10.10
C TYR A 21 11.47 1.10 8.99
N SER A 22 12.30 0.11 9.27
CA SER A 22 13.22 -0.44 8.28
C SER A 22 12.46 -1.14 7.13
N LEU A 23 11.42 -1.91 7.45
CA LEU A 23 10.58 -2.58 6.45
C LEU A 23 9.83 -1.60 5.54
N GLU A 24 9.31 -0.50 6.09
CA GLU A 24 8.65 0.55 5.31
C GLU A 24 9.61 1.18 4.30
N LYS A 25 10.84 1.50 4.72
CA LYS A 25 11.88 1.99 3.82
C LYS A 25 12.26 0.98 2.75
N MET A 26 12.38 -0.31 3.10
CA MET A 26 12.63 -1.36 2.12
C MET A 26 11.51 -1.45 1.08
N LEU A 27 10.24 -1.34 1.49
CA LEU A 27 9.10 -1.32 0.57
C LEU A 27 9.13 -0.10 -0.35
N LEU A 28 9.52 1.07 0.14
CA LEU A 28 9.67 2.28 -0.68
C LEU A 28 10.76 2.08 -1.75
N VAL A 29 11.93 1.56 -1.36
CA VAL A 29 13.02 1.26 -2.29
C VAL A 29 12.59 0.20 -3.31
N LEU A 30 11.89 -0.85 -2.88
CA LEU A 30 11.34 -1.87 -3.77
C LEU A 30 10.37 -1.27 -4.79
N SER A 31 9.48 -0.38 -4.34
CA SER A 31 8.53 0.33 -5.22
C SER A 31 9.25 1.11 -6.30
N TYR A 32 10.32 1.82 -5.93
CA TYR A 32 11.12 2.59 -6.87
C TYR A 32 11.77 1.70 -7.94
N ILE A 33 12.36 0.56 -7.52
CA ILE A 33 12.98 -0.41 -8.44
C ILE A 33 11.95 -1.01 -9.39
N ILE A 34 10.79 -1.44 -8.87
CA ILE A 34 9.72 -2.01 -9.69
C ILE A 34 9.13 -0.96 -10.63
N GLY A 35 8.91 0.26 -10.15
CA GLY A 35 8.42 1.38 -10.96
C GLY A 35 9.35 1.71 -12.11
N LEU A 36 10.66 1.82 -11.85
CA LEU A 36 11.68 2.02 -12.87
C LEU A 36 11.68 0.88 -13.91
N PHE A 37 11.63 -0.37 -13.45
CA PHE A 37 11.54 -1.53 -14.34
C PHE A 37 10.31 -1.47 -15.25
N LEU A 38 9.14 -1.10 -14.72
CA LEU A 38 7.90 -0.97 -15.50
C LEU A 38 7.98 0.16 -16.53
N VAL A 39 8.59 1.30 -16.18
CA VAL A 39 8.82 2.41 -17.11
C VAL A 39 9.71 1.97 -18.27
N LEU A 40 10.85 1.32 -17.97
CA LEU A 40 11.77 0.81 -18.99
C LEU A 40 11.09 -0.24 -19.88
N ARG A 41 10.30 -1.14 -19.29
CA ARG A 41 9.53 -2.15 -20.03
C ARG A 41 8.49 -1.52 -20.95
N GLY A 42 7.76 -0.50 -20.47
CA GLY A 42 6.81 0.27 -21.28
C GLY A 42 7.50 0.93 -22.48
N LEU A 43 8.65 1.58 -22.25
CA LEU A 43 9.44 2.22 -23.30
C LEU A 43 9.97 1.21 -24.34
N MET A 44 10.42 0.03 -23.90
CA MET A 44 10.85 -1.04 -24.80
C MET A 44 9.70 -1.54 -25.69
N MET A 45 8.49 -1.71 -25.13
CA MET A 45 7.32 -2.08 -25.94
C MET A 45 6.98 -0.99 -26.96
N TYR A 46 7.05 0.29 -26.59
CA TYR A 46 6.86 1.39 -27.55
C TYR A 46 7.83 1.35 -28.72
N ARG A 47 9.11 1.07 -28.44
CA ARG A 47 10.13 0.95 -29.49
C ARG A 47 9.85 -0.26 -30.41
N ALA A 48 9.35 -1.36 -29.86
CA ALA A 48 8.95 -2.52 -30.66
C ALA A 48 7.78 -2.16 -31.59
N PHE A 49 6.77 -1.43 -31.11
CA PHE A 49 5.65 -0.96 -31.93
C PHE A 49 6.06 0.00 -33.04
N ALA A 50 7.01 0.89 -32.78
CA ALA A 50 7.52 1.81 -33.80
C ALA A 50 8.20 1.09 -34.99
N ASN A 51 8.71 -0.13 -34.76
CA ASN A 51 9.37 -0.93 -35.79
C ASN A 51 8.45 -1.96 -36.45
N GLN A 52 7.18 -2.07 -36.04
CA GLN A 52 6.22 -2.98 -36.68
C GLN A 52 5.69 -2.37 -37.98
N THR A 53 5.90 -3.09 -39.09
CA THR A 53 5.38 -2.71 -40.40
C THR A 53 3.86 -2.60 -40.34
N TYR A 54 3.29 -1.55 -40.96
CA TYR A 54 1.89 -1.11 -40.94
C TYR A 54 0.77 -2.17 -41.19
N GLY A 55 1.11 -3.43 -41.45
CA GLY A 55 0.17 -4.54 -41.68
C GLY A 55 -0.06 -5.49 -40.50
N SER A 56 0.73 -5.43 -39.42
CA SER A 56 0.62 -6.35 -38.27
C SER A 56 0.20 -5.71 -36.95
N ALA A 57 0.00 -4.39 -36.91
CA ALA A 57 -0.37 -3.68 -35.69
C ALA A 57 -1.84 -3.97 -35.33
N GLN A 58 -2.06 -4.77 -34.29
CA GLN A 58 -3.39 -5.15 -33.82
C GLN A 58 -3.98 -4.01 -32.98
N ARG A 59 -5.24 -3.64 -33.25
CA ARG A 59 -5.94 -2.56 -32.52
C ARG A 59 -5.95 -2.86 -31.01
N GLY A 60 -5.33 -2.00 -30.21
CA GLY A 60 -5.18 -2.14 -28.75
C GLY A 60 -3.73 -2.19 -28.26
N GLU A 61 -2.77 -2.37 -29.16
CA GLU A 61 -1.35 -2.56 -28.84
C GLU A 61 -0.65 -1.34 -28.23
N ILE A 62 -1.11 -0.12 -28.51
CA ILE A 62 -0.52 1.13 -27.98
C ILE A 62 -0.99 1.44 -26.55
N ALA A 63 -2.22 1.03 -26.20
CA ALA A 63 -2.78 1.27 -24.87
C ALA A 63 -2.01 0.50 -23.78
N GLY A 64 -1.45 -0.65 -24.14
CA GLY A 64 -0.69 -1.48 -23.22
C GLY A 64 0.56 -0.81 -22.65
N PRO A 65 1.49 -0.38 -23.51
CA PRO A 65 2.68 0.37 -23.12
C PRO A 65 2.38 1.65 -22.33
N MET A 66 1.27 2.36 -22.62
CA MET A 66 0.82 3.51 -21.81
C MET A 66 0.56 3.11 -20.36
N VAL A 67 -0.15 2.01 -20.11
CA VAL A 67 -0.45 1.57 -18.75
C VAL A 67 0.82 1.24 -17.97
N PHE A 68 1.81 0.60 -18.61
CA PHE A 68 3.10 0.33 -17.97
C PHE A 68 3.85 1.61 -17.57
N LEU A 69 3.84 2.65 -18.43
CA LEU A 69 4.43 3.94 -18.10
C LEU A 69 3.71 4.62 -16.94
N ILE A 70 2.38 4.73 -17.01
CA ILE A 70 1.57 5.42 -16.01
C ILE A 70 1.71 4.74 -14.64
N VAL A 71 1.55 3.42 -14.59
CA VAL A 71 1.70 2.66 -13.33
C VAL A 71 3.14 2.69 -12.82
N GLY A 72 4.13 2.64 -13.71
CA GLY A 72 5.54 2.77 -13.34
C GLY A 72 5.86 4.12 -12.69
N ILE A 73 5.34 5.22 -13.25
CA ILE A 73 5.49 6.57 -12.68
C ILE A 73 4.78 6.65 -11.32
N MET A 74 3.56 6.12 -11.20
CA MET A 74 2.84 6.11 -9.92
C MET A 74 3.58 5.32 -8.83
N LEU A 75 4.27 4.23 -9.18
CA LEU A 75 5.09 3.46 -8.24
C LEU A 75 6.41 4.15 -7.87
N ILE A 76 7.03 4.89 -8.79
CA ILE A 76 8.18 5.74 -8.50
C ILE A 76 7.79 6.83 -7.48
N TYR A 77 6.62 7.44 -7.69
CA TYR A 77 6.04 8.44 -6.79
C TYR A 77 5.08 7.83 -5.76
N LEU A 78 5.38 6.64 -5.24
CA LEU A 78 4.47 5.90 -4.34
C LEU A 78 3.95 6.73 -3.17
N PRO A 79 4.75 7.53 -2.44
CA PRO A 79 4.23 8.35 -1.34
C PRO A 79 3.15 9.34 -1.79
N SER A 80 3.33 9.94 -2.97
CA SER A 80 2.35 10.87 -3.55
C SER A 80 1.11 10.13 -4.04
N THR A 81 1.27 8.98 -4.70
CA THR A 81 0.16 8.11 -5.13
C THR A 81 -0.66 7.63 -3.92
N MET A 82 0.00 7.30 -2.82
CA MET A 82 -0.64 6.92 -1.56
C MET A 82 -1.46 8.08 -1.01
N ASN A 83 -0.85 9.27 -0.88
CA ASN A 83 -1.53 10.47 -0.41
C ASN A 83 -2.77 10.80 -1.28
N ALA A 84 -2.62 10.79 -2.60
CA ALA A 84 -3.73 11.01 -3.52
C ALA A 84 -4.86 9.98 -3.34
N SER A 85 -4.51 8.71 -3.08
CA SER A 85 -5.49 7.65 -2.83
C SER A 85 -6.22 7.82 -1.48
N LEU A 86 -5.51 8.26 -0.44
CA LEU A 86 -6.10 8.60 0.86
C LEU A 86 -7.03 9.80 0.74
N GLN A 87 -6.60 10.85 0.04
CA GLN A 87 -7.42 12.04 -0.18
C GLN A 87 -8.68 11.71 -0.98
N THR A 88 -8.60 10.78 -1.94
CA THR A 88 -9.75 10.35 -2.74
C THR A 88 -10.77 9.55 -1.93
N ILE A 89 -10.31 8.70 -1.01
CA ILE A 89 -11.19 7.78 -0.24
C ILE A 89 -11.69 8.43 1.05
N PHE A 90 -10.80 9.10 1.80
CA PHE A 90 -11.06 9.63 3.14
C PHE A 90 -11.15 11.16 3.19
N GLY A 91 -10.81 11.86 2.10
CA GLY A 91 -10.75 13.33 2.10
C GLY A 91 -9.52 13.91 2.79
N THR A 92 -8.61 13.06 3.29
CA THR A 92 -7.43 13.45 4.06
C THR A 92 -6.15 12.88 3.44
N SER A 93 -5.05 13.64 3.54
CA SER A 93 -3.71 13.19 3.13
C SER A 93 -2.97 12.43 4.23
N GLU A 94 -3.44 12.58 5.46
CA GLU A 94 -2.80 12.06 6.66
C GLU A 94 -3.27 10.64 6.96
N ILE A 95 -2.34 9.79 7.37
CA ILE A 95 -2.68 8.45 7.86
C ILE A 95 -3.11 8.57 9.32
N GLY A 96 -4.33 8.13 9.64
CA GLY A 96 -4.85 8.12 11.00
C GLY A 96 -3.85 7.52 12.00
N GLN A 97 -3.56 8.30 13.05
CA GLN A 97 -2.68 7.91 14.14
C GLN A 97 -3.50 7.30 15.28
N LEU A 98 -2.92 6.33 16.00
CA LEU A 98 -3.58 5.67 17.14
C LEU A 98 -4.01 6.65 18.24
N SER A 99 -3.40 7.84 18.33
CA SER A 99 -3.79 8.90 19.26
C SER A 99 -5.26 9.33 19.09
N SER A 100 -5.85 9.23 17.90
CA SER A 100 -7.29 9.50 17.72
C SER A 100 -8.17 8.36 18.22
N LEU A 101 -7.64 7.13 18.28
CA LEU A 101 -8.32 5.97 18.87
C LEU A 101 -8.21 5.92 20.41
N ALA A 102 -7.29 6.69 21.01
CA ALA A 102 -7.13 6.76 22.46
C ALA A 102 -8.36 7.36 23.16
N SER A 103 -9.19 8.10 22.43
CA SER A 103 -10.51 8.57 22.90
C SER A 103 -11.52 7.43 23.16
N TYR A 104 -11.30 6.23 22.59
CA TYR A 104 -12.12 5.04 22.81
C TYR A 104 -11.63 4.14 23.94
N GLN A 105 -10.46 4.43 24.53
CA GLN A 105 -9.99 3.65 25.65
C GLN A 105 -10.59 4.16 26.95
N SER A 106 -11.40 3.29 27.56
CA SER A 106 -11.76 3.37 28.97
C SER A 106 -10.53 3.66 29.82
N THR A 107 -10.67 4.59 30.78
CA THR A 107 -9.64 5.18 31.64
C THR A 107 -8.76 4.17 32.41
N ASP A 108 -9.09 2.86 32.38
CA ASP A 108 -8.39 1.74 33.06
C ASP A 108 -7.53 0.86 32.13
N SER A 109 -7.27 1.30 30.90
CA SER A 109 -6.53 0.47 29.95
C SER A 109 -5.02 0.47 30.28
N SER A 110 -4.54 -0.63 30.84
CA SER A 110 -3.12 -0.86 31.17
C SER A 110 -2.18 -0.47 30.01
N GLU A 111 -1.03 0.16 30.29
CA GLU A 111 -0.08 0.63 29.26
C GLU A 111 0.37 -0.49 28.29
N ASN A 112 0.38 -1.73 28.77
CA ASN A 112 0.65 -2.92 27.95
C ASN A 112 -0.38 -3.13 26.84
N TRP A 113 -1.65 -2.81 27.09
CA TRP A 113 -2.74 -2.94 26.12
C TRP A 113 -2.62 -1.91 24.99
N LEU A 114 -2.30 -0.65 25.32
CA LEU A 114 -2.03 0.42 24.36
C LEU A 114 -0.85 0.06 23.43
N ASN A 115 0.22 -0.48 24.01
CA ASN A 115 1.40 -0.90 23.26
C ASN A 115 1.10 -2.06 22.30
N LEU A 116 0.32 -3.06 22.73
CA LEU A 116 -0.13 -4.16 21.87
C LEU A 116 -0.99 -3.67 20.70
N GLN A 117 -1.92 -2.75 20.95
CA GLN A 117 -2.76 -2.17 19.90
C GLN A 117 -1.93 -1.42 18.86
N ASN A 118 -0.93 -0.65 19.29
CA ASN A 118 -0.02 0.07 18.40
C ASN A 118 0.75 -0.86 17.47
N ILE A 119 1.30 -1.95 18.03
CA ILE A 119 2.01 -2.97 17.27
C ILE A 119 1.10 -3.62 16.22
N PHE A 120 -0.12 -3.96 16.61
CA PHE A 120 -1.09 -4.57 15.71
C PHE A 120 -1.45 -3.65 14.54
N ILE A 121 -1.67 -2.36 14.81
CA ILE A 121 -1.94 -1.36 13.78
C ILE A 121 -0.75 -1.20 12.84
N LYS A 122 0.49 -1.13 13.36
CA LYS A 122 1.70 -1.07 12.52
C LYS A 122 1.83 -2.30 11.62
N TYR A 123 1.52 -3.48 12.13
CA TYR A 123 1.51 -4.71 11.35
C TYR A 123 0.45 -4.69 10.23
N LEU A 124 -0.79 -4.27 10.53
CA LEU A 124 -1.84 -4.15 9.52
C LEU A 124 -1.52 -3.09 8.46
N LYS A 125 -0.94 -1.96 8.87
CA LYS A 125 -0.44 -0.93 7.94
C LYS A 125 0.57 -1.51 6.97
N LEU A 126 1.53 -2.31 7.45
CA LEU A 126 2.51 -2.99 6.60
C LEU A 126 1.84 -3.92 5.59
N VAL A 127 0.87 -4.74 6.02
CA VAL A 127 0.11 -5.62 5.12
C VAL A 127 -0.67 -4.80 4.07
N GLY A 128 -1.26 -3.67 4.47
CA GLY A 128 -1.93 -2.73 3.58
C GLY A 128 -1.00 -2.15 2.51
N PHE A 129 0.22 -1.75 2.88
CA PHE A 129 1.24 -1.27 1.93
C PHE A 129 1.61 -2.34 0.90
N ILE A 130 1.80 -3.59 1.32
CA ILE A 130 2.10 -4.71 0.43
C ILE A 130 0.92 -4.96 -0.53
N ALA A 131 -0.31 -4.94 -0.03
CA ALA A 131 -1.51 -5.11 -0.84
C ALA A 131 -1.66 -3.98 -1.88
N PHE A 132 -1.43 -2.73 -1.48
CA PHE A 132 -1.46 -1.56 -2.36
C PHE A 132 -0.44 -1.69 -3.50
N LEU A 133 0.82 -1.97 -3.17
CA LEU A 133 1.89 -2.23 -4.13
C LEU A 133 1.51 -3.35 -5.12
N ARG A 134 1.00 -4.46 -4.59
CA ARG A 134 0.56 -5.60 -5.39
C ARG A 134 -0.57 -5.22 -6.35
N GLY A 135 -1.50 -4.37 -5.92
CA GLY A 135 -2.61 -3.88 -6.74
C GLY A 135 -2.11 -3.15 -7.99
N TRP A 136 -1.15 -2.23 -7.83
CA TRP A 136 -0.50 -1.55 -8.96
C TRP A 136 0.26 -2.52 -9.88
N ILE A 137 0.98 -3.50 -9.32
CA ILE A 137 1.69 -4.50 -10.12
C ILE A 137 0.71 -5.34 -10.95
N ILE A 138 -0.44 -5.73 -10.40
CA ILE A 138 -1.49 -6.45 -11.15
C ILE A 138 -2.05 -5.57 -12.25
N LEU A 139 -2.33 -4.29 -11.95
CA LEU A 139 -2.90 -3.35 -12.89
C LEU A 139 -1.96 -3.09 -14.07
N SER A 140 -0.64 -3.04 -13.85
CA SER A 140 0.31 -2.87 -14.97
C SER A 140 0.20 -3.96 -16.04
N LYS A 141 -0.20 -5.19 -15.66
CA LYS A 141 -0.31 -6.33 -16.59
C LYS A 141 -1.54 -6.28 -17.52
N MET A 142 -2.50 -5.38 -17.29
CA MET A 142 -3.68 -5.24 -18.14
C MET A 142 -3.35 -4.81 -19.57
N GLY A 143 -2.16 -4.22 -19.77
CA GLY A 143 -1.70 -3.76 -21.07
C GLY A 143 -1.19 -4.85 -22.01
N HIS A 144 -1.06 -6.11 -21.59
CA HIS A 144 -0.60 -7.17 -22.49
C HIS A 144 -1.74 -7.76 -23.32
N PRO A 145 -1.51 -8.03 -24.62
CA PRO A 145 -2.37 -8.92 -25.40
C PRO A 145 -2.50 -10.27 -24.69
N GLY A 146 -3.72 -10.70 -24.39
CA GLY A 146 -3.98 -11.94 -23.63
C GLY A 146 -4.04 -11.78 -22.10
N ALA A 147 -4.12 -10.55 -21.57
CA ALA A 147 -4.37 -10.33 -20.16
C ALA A 147 -5.65 -11.06 -19.69
N GLN A 148 -5.56 -11.78 -18.58
CA GLN A 148 -6.69 -12.54 -18.04
C GLN A 148 -7.89 -11.61 -17.77
N PRO A 149 -9.10 -11.98 -18.25
CA PRO A 149 -10.32 -11.24 -17.95
C PRO A 149 -10.48 -11.06 -16.43
N GLY A 150 -10.72 -9.82 -15.98
CA GLY A 150 -10.89 -9.49 -14.56
C GLY A 150 -9.60 -9.16 -13.79
N SER A 151 -8.43 -9.16 -14.43
CA SER A 151 -7.16 -8.69 -13.81
C SER A 151 -7.25 -7.23 -13.32
N ILE A 152 -7.95 -6.37 -14.05
CA ILE A 152 -8.21 -4.96 -13.67
C ILE A 152 -8.97 -4.88 -12.35
N GLY A 153 -10.09 -5.60 -12.25
CA GLY A 153 -10.91 -5.63 -11.03
C GLY A 153 -10.10 -6.13 -9.83
N LYS A 154 -9.33 -7.21 -10.01
CA LYS A 154 -8.42 -7.73 -8.97
C LYS A 154 -7.39 -6.68 -8.51
N GLY A 155 -6.84 -5.90 -9.43
CA GLY A 155 -5.90 -4.82 -9.13
C GLY A 155 -6.55 -3.70 -8.31
N ILE A 156 -7.70 -3.21 -8.78
CA ILE A 156 -8.46 -2.15 -8.09
C ILE A 156 -8.87 -2.58 -6.68
N THR A 157 -9.34 -3.82 -6.49
CA THR A 157 -9.70 -4.34 -5.16
C THR A 157 -8.50 -4.37 -4.22
N HIS A 158 -7.30 -4.72 -4.70
CA HIS A 158 -6.09 -4.71 -3.88
C HIS A 158 -5.63 -3.28 -3.54
N ILE A 159 -5.77 -2.34 -4.47
CA ILE A 159 -5.48 -0.92 -4.23
C ILE A 159 -6.44 -0.41 -3.15
N PHE A 160 -7.74 -0.55 -3.36
CA PHE A 160 -8.76 -0.06 -2.43
C PHE A 160 -8.64 -0.70 -1.05
N GLY A 161 -8.56 -2.04 -0.99
CA GLY A 161 -8.37 -2.76 0.27
C GLY A 161 -7.06 -2.38 0.96
N GLY A 162 -5.99 -2.16 0.19
CA GLY A 162 -4.72 -1.68 0.72
C GLY A 162 -4.83 -0.31 1.39
N VAL A 163 -5.46 0.67 0.72
CA VAL A 163 -5.63 2.03 1.28
C VAL A 163 -6.50 2.01 2.54
N VAL A 164 -7.56 1.21 2.55
CA VAL A 164 -8.42 1.02 3.73
C VAL A 164 -7.65 0.41 4.90
N LEU A 165 -6.79 -0.60 4.66
CA LEU A 165 -5.95 -1.18 5.71
C LEU A 165 -4.86 -0.22 6.21
N ILE A 166 -4.26 0.57 5.32
CA ILE A 166 -3.25 1.57 5.70
C ILE A 166 -3.87 2.64 6.60
N ASN A 167 -5.08 3.08 6.27
CA ASN A 167 -5.83 4.01 7.10
C ASN A 167 -6.92 3.32 7.94
N LEU A 168 -6.49 2.28 8.68
CA LEU A 168 -7.39 1.50 9.53
C LEU A 168 -8.08 2.36 10.59
N VAL A 169 -7.37 3.34 11.15
CA VAL A 169 -7.88 4.22 12.20
C VAL A 169 -9.08 5.02 11.70
N ASP A 170 -8.94 5.71 10.57
CA ASP A 170 -10.05 6.50 10.01
C ASP A 170 -11.17 5.59 9.49
N THR A 171 -10.83 4.40 8.99
CA THR A 171 -11.82 3.37 8.64
C THR A 171 -12.67 2.98 9.84
N ILE A 172 -12.05 2.70 10.99
CA ILE A 172 -12.77 2.37 12.22
C ILE A 172 -13.64 3.54 12.68
N ASN A 173 -13.13 4.78 12.62
CA ASN A 173 -13.90 5.98 12.99
C ASN A 173 -15.14 6.15 12.10
N ILE A 174 -15.00 6.01 10.78
CA ILE A 174 -16.12 6.09 9.83
C ILE A 174 -17.14 4.98 10.08
N LEU A 175 -16.69 3.74 10.30
CA LEU A 175 -17.59 2.63 10.63
C LEU A 175 -18.30 2.88 11.97
N GLY A 176 -17.61 3.44 12.94
CA GLY A 176 -18.16 3.85 14.22
C GLY A 176 -19.31 4.84 14.12
N HIS A 177 -19.10 5.92 13.35
CA HIS A 177 -20.15 6.89 13.05
C HIS A 177 -21.29 6.27 12.25
N THR A 178 -20.99 5.34 11.34
CA THR A 178 -22.00 4.65 10.51
C THR A 178 -22.89 3.71 11.33
N PHE A 179 -22.29 2.97 12.27
CA PHE A 179 -23.01 2.01 13.12
C PHE A 179 -23.54 2.65 14.43
N GLY A 180 -23.29 3.94 14.67
CA GLY A 180 -23.73 4.63 15.88
C GLY A 180 -23.06 4.13 17.17
N ILE A 181 -21.91 3.45 17.04
CA ILE A 181 -21.13 2.95 18.18
C ILE A 181 -20.32 4.10 18.82
N ILE A 182 -20.12 5.18 18.06
CA ILE A 182 -19.29 6.33 18.38
C ILE A 182 -20.18 7.58 18.31
N VAL A 183 -20.36 8.25 19.45
CA VAL A 183 -20.98 9.59 19.57
C VAL A 183 -19.89 10.61 19.83
#